data_AF-W2KHA9-F1
#
_entry.id   AF-W2KHA9-F1
#
_cell.length_a   1.000
_cell.length_b   1.000
_cell.length_c   1.000
_cell.angle_alpha   90.00
_cell.angle_beta   90.00
_cell.angle_gamma   90.00
#
_symmetry.space_group_name_H-M   'P 1'
#
loop_
_entity.id
_entity.type
_entity.pdbx_description
1 polymer ?
#
loop_
_entity_poly.entity_id
_entity_poly.type
_entity_poly.pdbx_seq_one_letter_code
_entity_poly.pdbx_strand_id
1 'polypeptide(L)'
;CAIRDGKTSGYCIPTWFGICHAWAPAAILEAEPNCPVTHNGVTFQPLDIKGLISNVYDGAGVATVFTGARYNGGDDGADEYGRHTNAAYRDLNPAYFHIASANILGKLNATFVADVDAAAEVWNQPVRGFKVFEQTAMSLEEAAQTFYGLEEYPWNAEAKSIVYVKSRLSWIFETYTDGGLVASGEINRYTTGKYYYYLLELDDVGDIIGGEWVYASDSDHPDFLWVPKSKPAANTVTSIGLSYADVSMLLEKSVACSDSPSAASSVSSSSTAGSVGESTEAPTSGSAL
;
A
#
# COMPACT_ATOMS: atom_id res chain seq x y z
N CYS A 1 9.57 6.52 -27.64
CA CYS A 1 11.03 6.32 -27.82
C CYS A 1 11.72 6.83 -26.55
N ALA A 2 12.38 5.97 -25.81
CA ALA A 2 13.10 6.31 -24.59
C ALA A 2 14.54 6.68 -24.93
N ILE A 3 14.90 7.96 -24.77
CA ILE A 3 16.21 8.51 -25.08
C ILE A 3 16.81 9.05 -23.78
N ARG A 4 18.01 8.61 -23.43
CA ARG A 4 18.72 9.10 -22.24
C ARG A 4 19.21 10.52 -22.46
N ASP A 5 19.31 11.29 -21.39
CA ASP A 5 19.92 12.62 -21.44
C ASP A 5 21.33 12.58 -22.05
N GLY A 6 21.63 13.58 -22.89
CA GLY A 6 22.87 13.65 -23.68
C GLY A 6 23.01 12.62 -24.81
N LYS A 7 21.97 11.85 -25.17
CA LYS A 7 21.99 10.90 -26.29
C LYS A 7 21.09 11.34 -27.44
N THR A 8 21.41 10.91 -28.66
CA THR A 8 20.68 11.26 -29.89
C THR A 8 19.81 10.12 -30.43
N SER A 9 19.88 8.94 -29.84
CA SER A 9 19.07 7.77 -30.19
C SER A 9 18.72 6.96 -28.93
N GLY A 10 17.73 6.08 -29.04
CA GLY A 10 17.15 5.35 -27.92
C GLY A 10 16.45 4.07 -28.34
N TYR A 11 15.61 3.54 -27.45
CA TYR A 11 14.91 2.27 -27.62
C TYR A 11 13.40 2.45 -27.50
N CYS A 12 12.63 1.53 -28.10
CA CYS A 12 11.19 1.43 -27.87
C CYS A 12 10.96 0.61 -26.61
N ILE A 13 10.72 1.30 -25.48
CA ILE A 13 10.45 0.68 -24.18
C ILE A 13 8.97 0.94 -23.85
N PRO A 14 8.18 -0.08 -23.49
CA PRO A 14 6.82 0.11 -22.97
C PRO A 14 6.81 1.08 -21.79
N THR A 15 5.85 2.00 -21.76
CA THR A 15 5.83 3.08 -20.76
C THR A 15 5.40 2.63 -19.36
N TRP A 16 4.83 1.43 -19.24
CA TRP A 16 4.45 0.84 -17.96
C TRP A 16 5.60 0.10 -17.27
N PHE A 17 6.70 -0.18 -17.99
CA PHE A 17 7.88 -0.79 -17.37
C PHE A 17 8.42 0.13 -16.28
N GLY A 18 8.47 -0.41 -15.06
CA GLY A 18 8.89 0.33 -13.88
C GLY A 18 9.18 -0.60 -12.72
N ILE A 19 9.24 -0.03 -11.53
CA ILE A 19 9.58 -0.72 -10.28
C ILE A 19 8.43 -0.63 -9.26
N CYS A 20 7.17 -0.68 -9.73
CA CYS A 20 6.00 -0.63 -8.85
C CYS A 20 6.02 -1.74 -7.79
N HIS A 21 6.51 -2.94 -8.15
CA HIS A 21 6.73 -4.07 -7.23
C HIS A 21 7.73 -3.77 -6.12
N ALA A 22 8.61 -2.78 -6.29
CA ALA A 22 9.60 -2.38 -5.30
C ALA A 22 9.15 -1.14 -4.50
N TRP A 23 8.50 -0.18 -5.16
CA TRP A 23 7.93 0.99 -4.49
C TRP A 23 6.81 0.60 -3.52
N ALA A 24 5.88 -0.28 -3.92
CA ALA A 24 4.75 -0.67 -3.08
C ALA A 24 5.16 -1.25 -1.70
N PRO A 25 6.08 -2.22 -1.58
CA PRO A 25 6.52 -2.71 -0.28
C PRO A 25 7.37 -1.69 0.49
N ALA A 26 8.13 -0.82 -0.20
CA ALA A 26 8.86 0.26 0.46
C ALA A 26 7.88 1.26 1.12
N ALA A 27 6.79 1.61 0.43
CA ALA A 27 5.75 2.49 0.97
C ALA A 27 5.01 1.90 2.19
N ILE A 28 5.00 0.57 2.34
CA ILE A 28 4.39 -0.13 3.47
C ILE A 28 5.35 -0.23 4.66
N LEU A 29 6.60 -0.59 4.40
CA LEU A 29 7.55 -0.97 5.44
C LEU A 29 8.42 0.18 5.92
N GLU A 30 8.64 1.19 5.09
CA GLU A 30 9.49 2.34 5.40
C GLU A 30 8.67 3.53 5.87
N ALA A 31 9.23 4.28 6.83
CA ALA A 31 8.65 5.56 7.20
C ALA A 31 8.80 6.54 6.03
N GLU A 32 7.83 7.43 5.81
CA GLU A 32 7.91 8.38 4.72
C GLU A 32 8.97 9.47 5.02
N PRO A 33 9.91 9.78 4.10
CA PRO A 33 10.80 10.92 4.25
C PRO A 33 10.00 12.23 4.22
N ASN A 34 10.26 13.13 5.19
CA ASN A 34 9.48 14.36 5.39
C ASN A 34 10.22 15.63 4.94
N CYS A 35 11.52 15.70 5.22
CA CYS A 35 12.33 16.90 5.01
C CYS A 35 13.59 16.63 4.18
N PRO A 36 14.15 17.62 3.48
CA PRO A 36 15.41 17.47 2.77
C PRO A 36 16.57 17.17 3.72
N VAL A 37 17.58 16.43 3.25
CA VAL A 37 18.78 16.08 4.02
C VAL A 37 20.02 16.46 3.23
N THR A 38 20.96 17.16 3.86
CA THR A 38 22.24 17.49 3.21
C THR A 38 23.33 16.54 3.71
N HIS A 39 23.92 15.79 2.80
CA HIS A 39 25.03 14.88 3.10
C HIS A 39 26.18 15.12 2.13
N ASN A 40 27.38 15.36 2.66
CA ASN A 40 28.60 15.63 1.88
C ASN A 40 28.44 16.74 0.82
N GLY A 41 27.70 17.80 1.16
CA GLY A 41 27.47 18.96 0.28
C GLY A 41 26.40 18.77 -0.79
N VAL A 42 25.69 17.63 -0.81
CA VAL A 42 24.56 17.35 -1.69
C VAL A 42 23.27 17.30 -0.88
N THR A 43 22.23 17.98 -1.35
CA THR A 43 20.89 17.93 -0.74
C THR A 43 20.04 16.90 -1.44
N PHE A 44 19.51 15.95 -0.67
CA PHE A 44 18.55 14.95 -1.08
C PHE A 44 17.16 15.39 -0.65
N GLN A 45 16.27 15.58 -1.61
CA GLN A 45 14.85 15.85 -1.35
C GLN A 45 14.14 14.57 -0.88
N PRO A 46 13.00 14.67 -0.18
CA PRO A 46 12.18 13.51 0.13
C PRO A 46 11.86 12.62 -1.08
N LEU A 47 11.58 13.23 -2.23
CA LEU A 47 11.36 12.51 -3.49
C LEU A 47 12.60 11.75 -3.97
N ASP A 48 13.80 12.32 -3.82
CA ASP A 48 15.06 11.64 -4.15
C ASP A 48 15.23 10.40 -3.26
N ILE A 49 14.99 10.54 -1.96
CA ILE A 49 15.08 9.44 -0.99
C ILE A 49 14.05 8.35 -1.31
N LYS A 50 12.81 8.72 -1.67
CA LYS A 50 11.77 7.80 -2.17
C LYS A 50 12.24 7.03 -3.42
N GLY A 51 12.91 7.71 -4.35
CA GLY A 51 13.51 7.08 -5.53
C GLY A 51 14.63 6.10 -5.17
N LEU A 52 15.54 6.49 -4.29
CA LEU A 52 16.65 5.65 -3.83
C LEU A 52 16.15 4.39 -3.13
N ILE A 53 15.26 4.52 -2.14
CA ILE A 53 14.78 3.37 -1.38
C ILE A 53 13.98 2.39 -2.26
N SER A 54 13.20 2.89 -3.22
CA SER A 54 12.50 2.03 -4.18
C SER A 54 13.48 1.21 -5.02
N ASN A 55 14.60 1.80 -5.46
CA ASN A 55 15.65 1.06 -6.19
C ASN A 55 16.39 0.05 -5.30
N VAL A 56 16.53 0.32 -4.00
CA VAL A 56 17.06 -0.69 -3.05
C VAL A 56 16.15 -1.90 -3.03
N TYR A 57 14.84 -1.70 -2.87
CA TYR A 57 13.87 -2.79 -2.81
C TYR A 57 13.83 -3.63 -4.09
N ASP A 58 14.03 -3.01 -5.25
CA ASP A 58 14.15 -3.71 -6.54
C ASP A 58 15.37 -4.65 -6.57
N GLY A 59 16.54 -4.14 -6.14
CA GLY A 59 17.77 -4.92 -6.14
C GLY A 59 17.98 -5.87 -4.95
N ALA A 60 17.17 -5.78 -3.90
CA ALA A 60 17.36 -6.52 -2.65
C ALA A 60 16.72 -7.91 -2.62
N GLY A 61 15.71 -8.18 -3.46
CA GLY A 61 14.99 -9.45 -3.47
C GLY A 61 14.20 -9.70 -2.17
N VAL A 62 13.33 -8.77 -1.79
CA VAL A 62 12.52 -8.86 -0.56
C VAL A 62 11.61 -10.09 -0.60
N ALA A 63 11.62 -10.88 0.48
CA ALA A 63 10.79 -12.07 0.60
C ALA A 63 9.30 -11.71 0.74
N THR A 64 8.43 -12.44 0.05
CA THR A 64 6.99 -12.20 0.03
C THR A 64 6.18 -13.42 0.50
N VAL A 65 4.95 -13.17 0.93
CA VAL A 65 3.87 -14.17 0.92
C VAL A 65 2.98 -13.79 -0.26
N PHE A 66 2.96 -14.62 -1.30
CA PHE A 66 2.23 -14.34 -2.54
C PHE A 66 0.99 -15.24 -2.65
N THR A 67 -0.13 -14.66 -3.07
CA THR A 67 -1.43 -15.35 -3.16
C THR A 67 -2.18 -14.91 -4.41
N GLY A 68 -2.82 -15.87 -5.10
CA GLY A 68 -3.18 -15.75 -6.51
C GLY A 68 -2.05 -16.30 -7.39
N ALA A 69 -2.40 -16.88 -8.53
CA ALA A 69 -1.47 -17.00 -9.65
C ALA A 69 -1.51 -15.68 -10.43
N ARG A 70 -0.66 -15.60 -11.46
CA ARG A 70 -0.61 -14.42 -12.33
C ARG A 70 -1.32 -14.74 -13.64
N TYR A 71 -2.29 -13.93 -14.01
CA TYR A 71 -2.81 -13.93 -15.36
C TYR A 71 -1.86 -13.15 -16.29
N ASN A 72 -1.29 -13.82 -17.30
CA ASN A 72 -0.31 -13.20 -18.20
C ASN A 72 -0.95 -12.60 -19.48
N GLY A 73 -2.29 -12.50 -19.51
CA GLY A 73 -3.05 -12.26 -20.74
C GLY A 73 -3.10 -13.50 -21.66
N GLY A 74 -3.91 -13.42 -22.72
CA GLY A 74 -4.04 -14.48 -23.72
C GLY A 74 -5.48 -14.78 -24.11
N ASP A 75 -5.68 -15.93 -24.76
CA ASP A 75 -7.01 -16.42 -25.11
C ASP A 75 -7.77 -16.77 -23.83
N ASP A 76 -8.88 -16.07 -23.62
CA ASP A 76 -9.87 -16.38 -22.60
C ASP A 76 -11.25 -16.39 -23.24
N GLY A 77 -12.12 -17.23 -22.71
CA GLY A 77 -13.48 -17.42 -23.19
C GLY A 77 -14.44 -17.44 -22.02
N ALA A 78 -15.73 -17.31 -22.33
CA ALA A 78 -16.79 -17.43 -21.34
C ALA A 78 -17.39 -18.85 -21.35
N ASP A 79 -17.73 -19.38 -20.18
CA ASP A 79 -18.59 -20.54 -20.05
C ASP A 79 -20.05 -20.20 -20.41
N GLU A 80 -20.96 -21.18 -20.35
CA GLU A 80 -22.37 -21.00 -20.73
C GLU A 80 -23.12 -19.96 -19.86
N TYR A 81 -22.51 -19.52 -18.77
CA TYR A 81 -23.04 -18.57 -17.81
C TYR A 81 -22.29 -17.23 -17.81
N GLY A 82 -21.35 -17.04 -18.74
CA GLY A 82 -20.61 -15.80 -18.89
C GLY A 82 -19.31 -15.72 -18.09
N ARG A 83 -18.96 -16.72 -17.27
CA ARG A 83 -17.74 -16.66 -16.44
C ARG A 83 -16.50 -16.97 -17.26
N HIS A 84 -15.40 -16.33 -16.91
CA HIS A 84 -14.08 -16.61 -17.48
C HIS A 84 -13.70 -18.10 -17.35
N THR A 85 -13.17 -18.71 -18.40
CA THR A 85 -12.80 -20.14 -18.40
C THR A 85 -11.36 -20.35 -17.96
N ASN A 86 -10.53 -19.30 -18.03
CA ASN A 86 -9.16 -19.36 -17.58
C ASN A 86 -9.05 -19.43 -16.04
N ALA A 87 -8.50 -20.53 -15.53
CA ALA A 87 -8.33 -20.72 -14.09
C ALA A 87 -7.42 -19.69 -13.42
N ALA A 88 -6.43 -19.15 -14.14
CA ALA A 88 -5.56 -18.09 -13.62
C ALA A 88 -6.24 -16.71 -13.63
N TYR A 89 -7.30 -16.52 -14.44
CA TYR A 89 -8.13 -15.32 -14.33
C TYR A 89 -9.07 -15.41 -13.12
N ARG A 90 -9.54 -16.63 -12.81
CA ARG A 90 -10.48 -16.88 -11.71
C ARG A 90 -9.83 -17.18 -10.36
N ASP A 91 -8.51 -17.19 -10.29
CA ASP A 91 -7.78 -17.76 -9.16
C ASP A 91 -7.94 -16.96 -7.87
N LEU A 92 -8.11 -15.64 -7.97
CA LEU A 92 -8.43 -14.79 -6.84
C LEU A 92 -9.92 -14.84 -6.54
N ASN A 93 -10.31 -15.93 -5.86
CA ASN A 93 -11.67 -16.12 -5.39
C ASN A 93 -12.12 -14.94 -4.50
N PRO A 94 -13.32 -14.36 -4.69
CA PRO A 94 -13.79 -13.22 -3.92
C PRO A 94 -13.95 -13.51 -2.42
N ALA A 95 -14.16 -14.76 -2.02
CA ALA A 95 -14.13 -15.17 -0.62
C ALA A 95 -12.76 -14.92 0.00
N TYR A 96 -11.70 -15.36 -0.68
CA TYR A 96 -10.34 -15.11 -0.25
C TYR A 96 -10.05 -13.61 -0.22
N PHE A 97 -10.41 -12.87 -1.29
CA PHE A 97 -10.26 -11.41 -1.33
C PHE A 97 -10.91 -10.74 -0.11
N HIS A 98 -12.15 -11.11 0.22
CA HIS A 98 -12.88 -10.54 1.35
C HIS A 98 -12.22 -10.90 2.68
N ILE A 99 -11.93 -12.18 2.91
CA ILE A 99 -11.32 -12.68 4.15
C ILE A 99 -9.94 -12.05 4.35
N ALA A 100 -9.08 -12.06 3.33
CA ALA A 100 -7.75 -11.48 3.40
C ALA A 100 -7.81 -9.98 3.66
N SER A 101 -8.62 -9.24 2.90
CA SER A 101 -8.77 -7.79 3.07
C SER A 101 -9.29 -7.43 4.46
N ALA A 102 -10.37 -8.08 4.91
CA ALA A 102 -10.97 -7.81 6.21
C ALA A 102 -10.06 -8.18 7.38
N ASN A 103 -9.35 -9.30 7.32
CA ASN A 103 -8.48 -9.73 8.42
C ASN A 103 -7.16 -8.95 8.43
N ILE A 104 -6.47 -8.79 7.29
CA ILE A 104 -5.17 -8.10 7.24
C ILE A 104 -5.34 -6.65 7.66
N LEU A 105 -6.28 -5.92 7.06
CA LEU A 105 -6.49 -4.51 7.35
C LEU A 105 -7.27 -4.27 8.65
N GLY A 106 -8.31 -5.07 8.90
CA GLY A 106 -9.25 -4.82 10.00
C GLY A 106 -8.88 -5.46 11.33
N LYS A 107 -8.22 -6.63 11.33
CA LYS A 107 -7.90 -7.37 12.56
C LYS A 107 -6.42 -7.41 12.90
N LEU A 108 -5.56 -7.46 11.88
CA LEU A 108 -4.12 -7.60 12.06
C LEU A 108 -3.37 -6.26 12.07
N ASN A 109 -4.07 -5.14 11.82
CA ASN A 109 -3.47 -3.80 11.68
C ASN A 109 -2.27 -3.79 10.73
N ALA A 110 -2.38 -4.53 9.62
CA ALA A 110 -1.36 -4.66 8.60
C ALA A 110 -1.95 -4.30 7.23
N THR A 111 -1.13 -4.33 6.19
CA THR A 111 -1.58 -4.14 4.80
C THR A 111 -0.81 -5.04 3.85
N PHE A 112 -1.19 -5.01 2.58
CA PHE A 112 -0.65 -5.82 1.49
C PHE A 112 -0.52 -4.97 0.22
N VAL A 113 0.16 -5.54 -0.76
CA VAL A 113 0.22 -5.04 -2.14
C VAL A 113 -0.79 -5.82 -2.97
N ALA A 114 -1.49 -5.14 -3.86
CA ALA A 114 -2.40 -5.77 -4.82
C ALA A 114 -2.04 -5.35 -6.24
N ASP A 115 -2.20 -6.26 -7.20
CA ASP A 115 -2.36 -5.89 -8.59
C ASP A 115 -3.81 -5.48 -8.82
N VAL A 116 -4.05 -4.22 -9.17
CA VAL A 116 -5.39 -3.62 -9.21
C VAL A 116 -6.04 -3.69 -10.60
N ASP A 117 -5.39 -4.39 -11.53
CA ASP A 117 -5.83 -4.62 -12.89
C ASP A 117 -5.58 -6.08 -13.29
N ALA A 118 -6.58 -6.78 -13.82
CA ALA A 118 -6.45 -8.16 -14.32
C ALA A 118 -6.10 -8.13 -15.81
N ALA A 119 -4.95 -7.56 -16.13
CA ALA A 119 -4.48 -7.33 -17.50
C ALA A 119 -3.04 -7.84 -17.72
N ALA A 120 -2.54 -7.70 -18.95
CA ALA A 120 -1.15 -8.09 -19.27
C ALA A 120 -0.09 -7.20 -18.57
N GLU A 121 -0.44 -5.93 -18.33
CA GLU A 121 0.37 -5.01 -17.54
C GLU A 121 0.14 -5.27 -16.05
N VAL A 122 1.21 -5.23 -15.26
CA VAL A 122 1.15 -5.50 -13.81
C VAL A 122 1.29 -4.19 -13.03
N TRP A 123 0.32 -3.88 -12.19
CA TRP A 123 0.24 -2.62 -11.45
C TRP A 123 0.17 -2.85 -9.93
N ASN A 124 1.34 -3.02 -9.31
CA ASN A 124 1.46 -3.22 -7.86
C ASN A 124 1.20 -1.92 -7.10
N GLN A 125 0.14 -1.90 -6.28
CA GLN A 125 -0.24 -0.75 -5.49
C GLN A 125 -0.28 -1.10 -3.99
N PRO A 126 0.28 -0.27 -3.10
CA PRO A 126 0.16 -0.49 -1.66
C PRO A 126 -1.26 -0.15 -1.19
N VAL A 127 -1.94 -1.13 -0.61
CA VAL A 127 -3.31 -0.97 -0.16
C VAL A 127 -3.34 -0.09 1.09
N ARG A 128 -4.26 0.88 1.10
CA ARG A 128 -4.49 1.82 2.20
C ARG A 128 -5.67 1.41 3.07
N GLY A 129 -6.69 0.77 2.49
CA GLY A 129 -7.88 0.39 3.24
C GLY A 129 -8.88 -0.45 2.47
N PHE A 130 -9.76 -1.08 3.23
CA PHE A 130 -10.86 -1.90 2.74
C PHE A 130 -12.12 -1.50 3.51
N LYS A 131 -13.22 -1.29 2.80
CA LYS A 131 -14.51 -0.95 3.42
C LYS A 131 -15.64 -1.69 2.74
N VAL A 132 -16.44 -2.37 3.54
CA VAL A 132 -17.72 -2.94 3.10
C VAL A 132 -18.80 -1.84 3.18
N PHE A 133 -19.50 -1.63 2.07
CA PHE A 133 -20.56 -0.63 1.94
C PHE A 133 -21.95 -1.24 1.98
N GLU A 134 -22.09 -2.49 1.55
CA GLU A 134 -23.35 -3.21 1.54
C GLU A 134 -23.10 -4.68 1.84
N GLN A 135 -24.01 -5.26 2.62
CA GLN A 135 -24.15 -6.70 2.83
C GLN A 135 -25.63 -7.01 2.79
N THR A 136 -26.04 -7.81 1.80
CA THR A 136 -27.44 -8.16 1.58
C THR A 136 -27.55 -9.68 1.59
N ALA A 137 -28.18 -10.22 2.62
CA ALA A 137 -28.44 -11.66 2.71
C ALA A 137 -29.47 -12.08 1.66
N MET A 138 -29.23 -13.22 1.02
CA MET A 138 -30.05 -13.79 -0.05
C MET A 138 -30.14 -15.31 0.13
N SER A 139 -31.27 -15.88 -0.26
CA SER A 139 -31.36 -17.32 -0.52
C SER A 139 -30.56 -17.70 -1.77
N LEU A 140 -30.29 -19.00 -1.93
CA LEU A 140 -29.62 -19.53 -3.13
C LEU A 140 -30.46 -19.24 -4.38
N GLU A 141 -31.77 -19.41 -4.30
CA GLU A 141 -32.73 -19.19 -5.39
C GLU A 141 -32.78 -17.72 -5.78
N GLU A 142 -32.83 -16.80 -4.80
CA GLU A 142 -32.80 -15.35 -5.08
C GLU A 142 -31.51 -14.94 -5.77
N ALA A 143 -30.36 -15.46 -5.32
CA ALA A 143 -29.06 -15.17 -5.93
C ALA A 143 -28.96 -15.74 -7.36
N ALA A 144 -29.35 -17.00 -7.55
CA ALA A 144 -29.38 -17.68 -8.84
C ALA A 144 -30.21 -16.89 -9.87
N GLN A 145 -31.42 -16.50 -9.48
CA GLN A 145 -32.35 -15.79 -10.35
C GLN A 145 -31.89 -14.36 -10.63
N THR A 146 -31.33 -13.66 -9.63
CA THR A 146 -30.96 -12.24 -9.74
C THR A 146 -29.72 -12.04 -10.60
N PHE A 147 -28.67 -12.86 -10.41
CA PHE A 147 -27.37 -12.64 -11.04
C PHE A 147 -27.15 -13.49 -12.28
N TYR A 148 -27.81 -14.65 -12.39
CA TYR A 148 -27.56 -15.62 -13.46
C TYR A 148 -28.84 -15.99 -14.24
N GLY A 149 -30.02 -15.57 -13.78
CA GLY A 149 -31.29 -15.93 -14.42
C GLY A 149 -31.64 -17.42 -14.33
N LEU A 150 -31.15 -18.10 -13.29
CA LEU A 150 -31.30 -19.54 -13.07
C LEU A 150 -32.27 -19.82 -11.92
N GLU A 151 -32.90 -21.00 -11.94
CA GLU A 151 -33.77 -21.47 -10.85
C GLU A 151 -32.97 -21.97 -9.64
N GLU A 152 -31.81 -22.58 -9.86
CA GLU A 152 -30.94 -23.14 -8.83
C GLU A 152 -29.54 -22.52 -8.89
N TYR A 153 -28.89 -22.33 -7.73
CA TYR A 153 -27.54 -21.79 -7.63
C TYR A 153 -26.50 -22.88 -7.94
N PRO A 154 -25.75 -22.80 -9.05
CA PRO A 154 -24.99 -23.95 -9.54
C PRO A 154 -23.53 -23.99 -9.06
N TRP A 155 -23.06 -22.97 -8.33
CA TRP A 155 -21.62 -22.74 -8.14
C TRP A 155 -21.00 -23.51 -6.99
N ASN A 156 -21.76 -23.77 -5.94
CA ASN A 156 -21.29 -24.50 -4.78
C ASN A 156 -22.43 -25.24 -4.11
N ALA A 157 -22.46 -26.57 -4.27
CA ALA A 157 -23.50 -27.44 -3.70
C ALA A 157 -23.49 -27.46 -2.16
N GLU A 158 -22.38 -27.08 -1.53
CA GLU A 158 -22.26 -27.00 -0.07
C GLU A 158 -22.80 -25.68 0.48
N ALA A 159 -23.01 -24.66 -0.36
CA ALA A 159 -23.58 -23.37 0.07
C ALA A 159 -25.00 -23.54 0.59
N LYS A 160 -25.32 -22.79 1.65
CA LYS A 160 -26.61 -22.81 2.36
C LYS A 160 -27.30 -21.46 2.33
N SER A 161 -26.51 -20.38 2.25
CA SER A 161 -27.00 -19.03 2.05
C SER A 161 -25.98 -18.18 1.29
N ILE A 162 -26.43 -17.07 0.72
CA ILE A 162 -25.60 -16.13 -0.02
C ILE A 162 -25.63 -14.76 0.66
N VAL A 163 -24.50 -14.07 0.66
CA VAL A 163 -24.44 -12.64 0.99
C VAL A 163 -23.87 -11.89 -0.20
N TYR A 164 -24.68 -11.05 -0.83
CA TYR A 164 -24.19 -10.06 -1.77
C TYR A 164 -23.41 -8.98 -1.02
N VAL A 165 -22.22 -8.66 -1.52
CA VAL A 165 -21.32 -7.67 -0.92
C VAL A 165 -20.91 -6.63 -1.95
N LYS A 166 -21.08 -5.36 -1.58
CA LYS A 166 -20.40 -4.23 -2.22
C LYS A 166 -19.31 -3.74 -1.29
N SER A 167 -18.07 -3.83 -1.74
CA SER A 167 -16.91 -3.33 -0.98
C SER A 167 -16.04 -2.41 -1.82
N ARG A 168 -15.16 -1.64 -1.17
CA ARG A 168 -14.18 -0.79 -1.82
C ARG A 168 -12.79 -1.12 -1.28
N LEU A 169 -11.86 -1.45 -2.16
CA LEU A 169 -10.44 -1.44 -1.88
C LEU A 169 -9.89 -0.05 -2.23
N SER A 170 -9.09 0.53 -1.34
CA SER A 170 -8.46 1.83 -1.55
C SER A 170 -6.95 1.66 -1.48
N TRP A 171 -6.22 2.24 -2.42
CA TRP A 171 -4.75 2.16 -2.52
C TRP A 171 -4.15 3.52 -2.84
N ILE A 172 -2.84 3.63 -2.67
CA ILE A 172 -2.07 4.82 -3.03
C ILE A 172 -1.66 4.71 -4.49
N PHE A 173 -1.81 5.77 -5.29
CA PHE A 173 -1.35 5.87 -6.67
C PHE A 173 -0.08 6.74 -6.77
N GLU A 174 0.66 6.61 -7.87
CA GLU A 174 1.95 7.23 -8.09
C GLU A 174 1.88 8.76 -8.19
N THR A 175 2.94 9.43 -7.73
CA THR A 175 3.12 10.87 -7.88
C THR A 175 4.60 11.26 -7.80
N TYR A 176 4.94 12.37 -8.44
CA TYR A 176 6.24 13.03 -8.32
C TYR A 176 6.20 14.24 -7.39
N THR A 177 5.14 14.38 -6.59
CA THR A 177 5.04 15.45 -5.58
C THR A 177 6.04 15.19 -4.45
N ASP A 178 6.91 16.16 -4.23
CA ASP A 178 7.93 16.12 -3.19
C ASP A 178 7.35 16.43 -1.80
N GLY A 179 8.08 16.03 -0.75
CA GLY A 179 7.70 16.22 0.66
C GLY A 179 7.07 14.97 1.32
N GLY A 180 6.78 15.13 2.62
CA GLY A 180 6.05 14.15 3.44
C GLY A 180 4.53 14.27 3.22
N LEU A 181 3.98 13.47 2.30
CA LEU A 181 2.59 13.53 1.87
C LEU A 181 1.64 12.93 2.91
N VAL A 182 2.08 11.92 3.66
CA VAL A 182 1.34 11.30 4.75
C VAL A 182 1.20 12.29 5.91
N ALA A 183 2.32 12.86 6.37
CA ALA A 183 2.34 13.79 7.50
C ALA A 183 1.54 15.08 7.22
N SER A 184 1.56 15.56 5.97
CA SER A 184 0.78 16.74 5.54
C SER A 184 -0.69 16.44 5.25
N GLY A 185 -1.09 15.18 5.12
CA GLY A 185 -2.44 14.78 4.70
C GLY A 185 -2.69 14.87 3.19
N GLU A 186 -1.72 15.37 2.41
CA GLU A 186 -1.81 15.42 0.94
C GLU A 186 -1.89 14.02 0.31
N ILE A 187 -1.47 12.97 1.01
CA ILE A 187 -1.62 11.56 0.59
C ILE A 187 -3.07 11.19 0.22
N ASN A 188 -4.05 11.89 0.80
CA ASN A 188 -5.47 11.69 0.48
C ASN A 188 -5.78 11.99 -1.00
N ARG A 189 -5.06 12.93 -1.63
CA ARG A 189 -5.23 13.27 -3.05
C ARG A 189 -4.75 12.16 -3.98
N TYR A 190 -3.83 11.33 -3.49
CA TYR A 190 -3.24 10.21 -4.20
C TYR A 190 -3.83 8.87 -3.73
N THR A 191 -4.87 8.91 -2.90
CA THR A 191 -5.61 7.70 -2.52
C THR A 191 -6.78 7.52 -3.47
N THR A 192 -6.73 6.45 -4.25
CA THR A 192 -7.82 6.04 -5.15
C THR A 192 -8.42 4.72 -4.68
N GLY A 193 -9.34 4.15 -5.45
CA GLY A 193 -9.90 2.84 -5.16
C GLY A 193 -11.03 2.45 -6.10
N LYS A 194 -11.27 1.15 -6.21
CA LYS A 194 -12.37 0.55 -7.00
C LYS A 194 -13.39 -0.11 -6.07
N TYR A 195 -14.64 -0.11 -6.54
CA TYR A 195 -15.69 -0.93 -5.92
C TYR A 195 -15.64 -2.33 -6.52
N TYR A 196 -15.82 -3.32 -5.65
CA TYR A 196 -15.94 -4.71 -6.04
C TYR A 196 -17.27 -5.29 -5.55
N TYR A 197 -17.86 -6.11 -6.42
CA TYR A 197 -19.17 -6.72 -6.23
C TYR A 197 -19.04 -8.24 -6.33
N TYR A 198 -19.51 -8.93 -5.31
CA TYR A 198 -19.40 -10.39 -5.24
C TYR A 198 -20.45 -10.99 -4.34
N LEU A 199 -20.67 -12.27 -4.53
CA LEU A 199 -21.45 -13.14 -3.67
C LEU A 199 -20.47 -13.88 -2.75
N LEU A 200 -20.76 -13.89 -1.46
CA LEU A 200 -20.14 -14.82 -0.51
C LEU A 200 -21.07 -16.00 -0.30
N GLU A 201 -20.51 -17.20 -0.38
CA GLU A 201 -21.19 -18.46 -0.13
C GLU A 201 -20.94 -18.87 1.31
N LEU A 202 -22.01 -19.09 2.06
CA LEU A 202 -21.95 -19.41 3.47
C LEU A 202 -22.51 -20.81 3.73
N ASP A 203 -21.92 -21.51 4.71
CA ASP A 203 -22.45 -22.77 5.22
C ASP A 203 -23.59 -22.57 6.26
N ASP A 204 -24.02 -23.66 6.90
CA ASP A 204 -25.13 -23.65 7.88
C ASP A 204 -24.83 -22.84 9.15
N VAL A 205 -23.56 -22.61 9.48
CA VAL A 205 -23.14 -21.82 10.67
C VAL A 205 -22.73 -20.39 10.33
N GLY A 206 -22.75 -20.04 9.03
CA GLY A 206 -22.43 -18.72 8.52
C GLY A 206 -20.95 -18.50 8.24
N ASP A 207 -20.15 -19.56 8.17
CA ASP A 207 -18.75 -19.47 7.75
C ASP A 207 -18.68 -19.31 6.23
N ILE A 208 -17.75 -18.46 5.76
CA ILE A 208 -17.52 -18.22 4.33
C ILE A 208 -16.78 -19.42 3.74
N ILE A 209 -17.40 -20.12 2.81
CA ILE A 209 -16.85 -21.33 2.15
C ILE A 209 -16.55 -21.14 0.66
N GLY A 210 -16.91 -20.00 0.09
CA GLY A 210 -16.69 -19.70 -1.32
C GLY A 210 -17.31 -18.37 -1.72
N GLY A 211 -17.35 -18.11 -3.03
CA GLY A 211 -17.88 -16.88 -3.57
C GLY A 211 -17.64 -16.74 -5.06
N GLU A 212 -18.44 -15.87 -5.68
CA GLU A 212 -18.45 -15.59 -7.12
C GLU A 212 -18.45 -14.08 -7.36
N TRP A 213 -17.64 -13.63 -8.32
CA TRP A 213 -17.64 -12.24 -8.76
C TRP A 213 -18.94 -11.95 -9.54
N VAL A 214 -19.45 -10.73 -9.45
CA VAL A 214 -20.65 -10.31 -10.19
C VAL A 214 -20.51 -8.91 -10.77
N TYR A 215 -21.40 -8.57 -11.70
CA TYR A 215 -21.38 -7.31 -12.45
C TYR A 215 -20.02 -7.11 -13.15
N ALA A 216 -19.51 -5.87 -13.20
CA ALA A 216 -18.23 -5.57 -13.83
C ALA A 216 -17.04 -6.20 -13.10
N SER A 217 -17.20 -6.63 -11.84
CA SER A 217 -16.12 -7.26 -11.09
C SER A 217 -15.83 -8.69 -11.54
N ASP A 218 -16.63 -9.28 -12.43
CA ASP A 218 -16.27 -10.56 -13.08
C ASP A 218 -15.05 -10.39 -14.00
N SER A 219 -14.85 -9.21 -14.59
CA SER A 219 -13.72 -8.89 -15.47
C SER A 219 -12.84 -7.73 -14.99
N ASP A 220 -13.14 -7.16 -13.82
CA ASP A 220 -12.39 -6.05 -13.21
C ASP A 220 -12.27 -6.31 -11.70
N HIS A 221 -11.42 -7.26 -11.36
CA HIS A 221 -11.02 -7.62 -10.00
C HIS A 221 -9.48 -7.66 -9.90
N PRO A 222 -8.90 -7.65 -8.69
CA PRO A 222 -7.46 -7.81 -8.54
C PRO A 222 -7.00 -9.19 -9.07
N ASP A 223 -5.80 -9.27 -9.67
CA ASP A 223 -5.20 -10.54 -10.12
C ASP A 223 -4.60 -11.29 -8.92
N PHE A 224 -3.79 -10.60 -8.12
CA PHE A 224 -3.14 -11.19 -6.95
C PHE A 224 -2.93 -10.21 -5.81
N LEU A 225 -2.73 -10.76 -4.61
CA LEU A 225 -2.35 -10.04 -3.40
C LEU A 225 -1.06 -10.62 -2.85
N TRP A 226 -0.19 -9.79 -2.30
CA TRP A 226 1.01 -10.26 -1.62
C TRP A 226 1.46 -9.34 -0.48
N VAL A 227 2.13 -9.93 0.50
CA VAL A 227 2.62 -9.24 1.69
C VAL A 227 4.15 -9.32 1.72
N PRO A 228 4.88 -8.18 1.83
CA PRO A 228 6.31 -8.21 2.08
C PRO A 228 6.59 -8.67 3.51
N LYS A 229 7.48 -9.63 3.69
CA LYS A 229 7.74 -10.24 5.01
C LYS A 229 8.60 -9.34 5.91
N SER A 230 9.53 -8.60 5.33
CA SER A 230 10.49 -7.78 6.06
C SER A 230 11.10 -6.72 5.17
N LYS A 231 11.80 -5.77 5.80
CA LYS A 231 12.75 -4.89 5.11
C LYS A 231 13.92 -5.71 4.53
N PRO A 232 14.66 -5.17 3.55
CA PRO A 232 15.96 -5.71 3.13
C PRO A 232 16.91 -5.93 4.31
N ALA A 233 17.88 -6.84 4.17
CA ALA A 233 18.94 -6.98 5.17
C ALA A 233 19.76 -5.68 5.25
N ALA A 234 20.10 -5.23 6.45
CA ALA A 234 20.73 -3.91 6.68
C ALA A 234 22.05 -3.69 5.89
N ASN A 235 22.78 -4.77 5.61
CA ASN A 235 24.04 -4.75 4.85
C ASN A 235 23.86 -5.01 3.35
N THR A 236 22.63 -4.98 2.83
CA THR A 236 22.34 -5.14 1.40
C THR A 236 23.04 -4.06 0.59
N VAL A 237 23.79 -4.48 -0.43
CA VAL A 237 24.27 -3.62 -1.51
C VAL A 237 23.73 -4.21 -2.81
N THR A 238 22.95 -3.41 -3.54
CA THR A 238 22.36 -3.85 -4.82
C THR A 238 23.42 -4.01 -5.90
N SER A 239 23.07 -4.69 -7.00
CA SER A 239 23.96 -4.87 -8.15
C SER A 239 24.38 -3.56 -8.82
N ILE A 240 23.61 -2.47 -8.63
CA ILE A 240 23.95 -1.13 -9.11
C ILE A 240 24.80 -0.33 -8.12
N GLY A 241 25.24 -0.94 -7.01
CA GLY A 241 26.09 -0.33 -6.00
C GLY A 241 25.35 0.50 -4.95
N LEU A 242 24.02 0.41 -4.89
CA LEU A 242 23.23 1.15 -3.90
C LEU A 242 23.22 0.42 -2.56
N SER A 243 23.77 1.05 -1.53
CA SER A 243 23.85 0.56 -0.15
C SER A 243 22.57 0.87 0.61
N TYR A 244 21.89 -0.15 1.13
CA TYR A 244 20.69 0.05 1.95
C TYR A 244 21.00 0.79 3.25
N ALA A 245 22.18 0.56 3.85
CA ALA A 245 22.62 1.27 5.04
C ALA A 245 22.71 2.79 4.80
N ASP A 246 23.27 3.21 3.66
CA ASP A 246 23.43 4.63 3.34
C ASP A 246 22.08 5.30 3.05
N VAL A 247 21.20 4.62 2.32
CA VAL A 247 19.83 5.10 2.05
C VAL A 247 19.01 5.17 3.33
N SER A 248 19.15 4.18 4.23
CA SER A 248 18.47 4.18 5.54
C SER A 248 18.92 5.36 6.40
N MET A 249 20.21 5.70 6.40
CA MET A 249 20.72 6.87 7.12
C MET A 249 20.09 8.18 6.61
N LEU A 250 19.97 8.35 5.29
CA LEU A 250 19.29 9.52 4.71
C LEU A 250 17.81 9.54 5.08
N LEU A 251 17.15 8.39 5.01
CA LEU A 251 15.75 8.23 5.35
C LEU A 251 15.47 8.61 6.81
N GLU A 252 16.24 8.07 7.75
CA GLU A 252 16.10 8.35 9.18
C GLU A 252 16.24 9.86 9.48
N LYS A 253 17.25 10.51 8.88
CA LYS A 253 17.44 11.96 9.00
C LYS A 253 16.27 12.76 8.42
N SER A 254 15.74 12.32 7.29
CA SER A 254 14.63 12.97 6.59
C SER A 254 13.33 12.85 7.37
N VAL A 255 13.06 11.68 7.94
CA VAL A 255 11.91 11.41 8.80
C VAL A 255 11.97 12.30 10.04
N ALA A 256 13.14 12.40 10.67
CA ALA A 256 13.37 13.22 11.85
C ALA A 256 13.52 14.72 11.57
N CYS A 257 13.55 15.13 10.30
CA CYS A 257 13.84 16.51 9.88
C CYS A 257 15.11 17.09 10.52
N SER A 258 16.16 16.29 10.64
CA SER A 258 17.36 16.59 11.45
C SER A 258 18.12 17.83 10.98
N ASP A 259 18.08 18.13 9.68
CA ASP A 259 18.76 19.28 9.08
C ASP A 259 17.85 20.53 8.95
N SER A 260 16.62 20.46 9.48
CA SER A 260 15.70 21.60 9.45
C SER A 260 16.06 22.64 10.52
N PRO A 261 15.94 23.95 10.22
CA PRO A 261 16.27 25.01 11.18
C PRO A 261 15.46 24.94 12.49
N SER A 262 14.28 24.30 12.48
CA SER A 262 13.45 24.07 13.67
C SER A 262 14.03 23.05 14.66
N ALA A 263 14.89 22.12 14.21
CA ALA A 263 15.56 21.15 15.09
C ALA A 263 16.74 21.76 15.86
N ALA A 264 17.34 22.83 15.33
CA ALA A 264 18.40 23.58 16.02
C ALA A 264 17.86 24.37 17.25
N SER A 265 16.55 24.65 17.29
CA SER A 265 15.91 25.44 18.34
C SER A 265 15.61 24.63 19.62
N SER A 266 15.50 23.30 19.54
CA SER A 266 15.14 22.45 20.69
C SER A 266 16.34 22.07 21.57
N VAL A 267 17.58 22.28 21.09
CA VAL A 267 18.81 21.94 21.83
C VAL A 267 19.37 23.14 22.62
N SER A 268 18.91 24.37 22.35
CA SER A 268 19.49 25.60 22.92
C SER A 268 18.88 26.05 24.27
N SER A 269 17.77 25.47 24.75
CA SER A 269 17.08 25.97 25.94
C SER A 269 17.45 25.28 27.27
N SER A 270 18.49 24.43 27.31
CA SER A 270 18.88 23.71 28.54
C SER A 270 20.34 23.92 28.96
N SER A 271 20.84 25.16 28.99
CA SER A 271 22.05 25.45 29.78
C SER A 271 22.23 26.95 30.05
N THR A 272 21.72 27.43 31.18
CA THR A 272 22.42 28.38 32.08
C THR A 272 21.52 28.80 33.24
N ALA A 273 21.74 28.21 34.42
CA ALA A 273 21.44 28.84 35.70
C ALA A 273 22.64 28.61 36.62
N GLY A 274 23.61 29.51 36.52
CA GLY A 274 24.80 29.58 37.36
C GLY A 274 24.87 30.92 38.07
N SER A 275 24.62 30.88 39.38
CA SER A 275 25.25 31.63 40.48
C SER A 275 25.95 32.96 40.18
N VAL A 276 25.47 34.06 40.79
CA VAL A 276 26.33 35.15 41.30
C VAL A 276 25.79 35.63 42.65
N GLY A 277 26.67 35.72 43.64
CA GLY A 277 26.37 36.17 45.00
C GLY A 277 26.59 37.67 45.23
N GLU A 278 25.85 38.15 46.22
CA GLU A 278 26.22 39.06 47.32
C GLU A 278 26.69 40.51 47.05
N SER A 279 25.88 41.47 47.51
CA SER A 279 26.33 42.74 48.09
C SER A 279 25.25 43.32 49.01
N THR A 280 25.66 43.65 50.23
CA THR A 280 24.91 44.20 51.37
C THR A 280 24.54 45.67 51.23
N GLU A 281 23.34 46.08 51.69
CA GLU A 281 23.14 47.17 52.67
C GLU A 281 21.68 47.25 53.14
N ALA A 282 21.49 47.38 54.46
CA ALA A 282 20.23 47.62 55.17
C ALA A 282 20.03 49.16 55.32
N PRO A 283 18.87 49.73 55.76
CA PRO A 283 18.14 49.29 56.96
C PRO A 283 16.60 49.51 57.04
N THR A 284 16.04 48.83 58.06
CA THR A 284 14.97 49.25 58.99
C THR A 284 13.49 49.39 58.59
N SER A 285 12.71 48.57 59.30
CA SER A 285 11.52 48.88 60.11
C SER A 285 10.16 49.00 59.44
N GLY A 286 9.16 48.28 59.99
CA GLY A 286 7.75 48.57 59.77
C GLY A 286 6.83 47.37 60.01
N SER A 287 6.09 47.39 61.11
CA SER A 287 5.19 46.34 61.62
C SER A 287 3.99 45.96 60.73
N ALA A 288 3.56 44.71 60.94
CA ALA A 288 2.18 44.22 61.12
C ALA A 288 1.09 44.65 60.12
N LEU A 289 0.54 43.69 59.37
CA LEU A 289 -0.61 42.83 59.75
C LEU A 289 -0.76 41.71 58.70
#